data_AF-A0A4P9ZMG7-F1
#
_entry.id   AF-A0A4P9ZMG7-F1
#
_cell.length_a   1.000
_cell.length_b   1.000
_cell.length_c   1.000
_cell.angle_alpha   90.00
_cell.angle_beta   90.00
_cell.angle_gamma   90.00
#
_symmetry.space_group_name_H-M   'P 1'
#
loop_
_entity.id
_entity.type
_entity.pdbx_description
1 polymer ?
#
loop_
_entity_poly.entity_id
_entity_poly.type
_entity_poly.pdbx_seq_one_letter_code
_entity_poly.pdbx_strand_id
1 'polypeptide(L)' 'GYCWVEGDESFHSVDSNRFGPVPLGLIQGRVEFVIWPLSNFGRVKSQLPPLKVNRVI' A
#
# COMPACT_ATOMS: atom_id res chain seq x y z
N GLY A 1 1.76 14.71 10.63
CA GLY A 1 0.54 13.94 10.28
C GLY A 1 0.83 12.45 10.38
N TYR A 2 -0.21 11.63 10.25
CA TYR A 2 -0.11 10.17 10.28
C TYR A 2 -0.82 9.58 9.07
N CYS A 3 -0.39 8.41 8.61
CA CYS A 3 -1.10 7.63 7.61
C CYS A 3 -1.46 6.24 8.14
N TRP A 4 -2.47 5.64 7.53
CA TRP A 4 -2.81 4.24 7.70
C TRP A 4 -2.20 3.45 6.55
N VAL A 5 -1.47 2.37 6.86
CA VAL A 5 -0.84 1.50 5.87
C VAL A 5 -1.46 0.11 6.00
N GLU A 6 -1.97 -0.43 4.90
CA GLU A 6 -2.48 -1.80 4.82
C GLU A 6 -1.70 -2.59 3.77
N GLY A 7 -1.49 -3.87 4.06
CA GLY A 7 -0.99 -4.80 3.07
C GLY A 7 -2.05 -5.20 2.03
N ASP A 8 -1.54 -5.79 0.96
CA ASP A 8 -2.29 -6.33 -0.16
C ASP A 8 -3.16 -7.51 0.28
N GLU A 9 -2.56 -8.40 1.10
CA GLU A 9 -3.20 -9.58 1.67
C GLU A 9 -3.52 -9.34 3.15
N SER A 10 -4.80 -9.21 3.46
CA SER A 10 -5.26 -8.70 4.76
C SER A 10 -5.03 -9.69 5.90
N PHE A 11 -4.88 -10.99 5.61
CA PHE A 11 -4.70 -12.03 6.62
C PHE A 11 -3.24 -12.43 6.85
N HIS A 12 -2.33 -11.95 6.01
CA HIS A 12 -0.91 -12.31 6.05
C HIS A 12 0.03 -11.10 6.18
N SER A 13 -0.53 -9.90 6.37
CA SER A 13 0.21 -8.67 6.63
C SER A 13 0.33 -8.37 8.14
N VAL A 14 1.45 -7.78 8.52
CA VAL A 14 1.57 -7.03 9.79
C VAL A 14 1.60 -5.56 9.40
N ASP A 15 0.48 -4.89 9.59
CA ASP A 15 0.26 -3.53 9.13
C ASP A 15 -0.46 -2.67 10.19
N SER A 16 -0.98 -1.50 9.81
CA SER A 16 -1.61 -0.57 10.75
C SER A 16 -2.80 -1.17 11.50
N ASN A 17 -3.43 -2.23 10.99
CA ASN A 17 -4.47 -2.95 11.75
C ASN A 17 -3.94 -3.58 13.05
N ARG A 18 -2.62 -3.83 13.14
CA ARG A 18 -1.98 -4.46 14.30
C ARG A 18 -1.15 -3.50 15.14
N PHE A 19 -0.46 -2.53 14.53
CA PHE A 19 0.41 -1.58 15.26
C PHE A 19 -0.11 -0.13 15.27
N GLY A 20 -1.19 0.19 14.57
CA GLY A 20 -1.79 1.52 14.52
C GLY A 20 -1.20 2.45 13.44
N PRO A 21 -1.47 3.77 13.54
CA PRO A 21 -1.09 4.73 12.51
C PRO A 21 0.42 4.99 12.46
N VAL A 22 0.96 5.24 11.26
CA VAL A 22 2.39 5.51 11.03
C VAL A 22 2.65 7.01 10.88
N PRO A 23 3.64 7.59 11.60
CA PRO A 23 4.05 8.97 11.38
C PRO A 23 4.53 9.21 9.94
N LEU A 24 4.04 10.28 9.29
CA LEU A 24 4.43 10.60 7.91
C LEU A 24 5.94 10.83 7.72
N GLY A 25 6.65 11.25 8.78
CA GLY A 25 8.11 11.43 8.75
C GLY A 25 8.92 10.14 8.60
N LEU A 26 8.28 8.97 8.74
CA LEU A 26 8.92 7.67 8.50
C LEU A 26 8.80 7.19 7.04
N ILE A 27 8.03 7.88 6.20
CA ILE A 27 7.86 7.51 4.80
C ILE A 27 9.10 7.93 4.00
N GLN A 28 9.78 6.97 3.39
CA GLN A 28 11.01 7.20 2.63
C GLN A 28 10.76 7.37 1.12
N GLY A 29 9.65 6.84 0.59
CA GLY A 29 9.37 6.90 -0.84
C GLY A 29 8.06 6.22 -1.23
N ARG A 30 7.72 6.31 -2.51
CA ARG A 30 6.54 5.70 -3.13
C ARG A 30 6.99 4.77 -4.25
N VAL A 31 6.38 3.58 -4.34
CA VAL A 31 6.63 2.66 -5.45
C VAL A 31 5.89 3.16 -6.70
N GLU A 32 6.64 3.36 -7.80
CA GLU A 32 6.07 3.86 -9.06
C GLU A 32 6.14 2.86 -10.22
N PHE A 33 7.17 2.00 -10.30
CA PHE A 33 7.39 1.07 -11.41
C PHE A 33 7.76 -0.33 -10.94
N VAL A 34 7.24 -1.33 -11.66
CA VAL A 34 7.67 -2.73 -11.59
C VAL A 34 8.73 -2.93 -12.66
N ILE A 35 9.93 -3.34 -12.25
CA ILE A 35 11.06 -3.58 -13.16
C ILE A 35 11.15 -5.08 -13.55
N TRP A 36 10.72 -5.96 -12.65
CA TRP A 36 10.77 -7.41 -12.86
C TRP A 36 9.56 -8.10 -12.19
N PRO A 37 9.00 -9.18 -12.76
CA PRO A 37 9.37 -9.82 -14.03
C PRO A 37 9.09 -8.94 -15.26
N LEU A 38 9.86 -9.11 -16.34
CA LEU A 38 9.68 -8.31 -17.56
C LEU A 38 8.26 -8.43 -18.15
N SER A 39 7.57 -9.56 -17.90
CA SER A 39 6.16 -9.76 -18.27
C SER A 39 5.19 -8.80 -17.57
N ASN A 40 5.62 -8.17 -16.47
CA ASN A 40 4.87 -7.16 -15.73
C ASN A 40 5.67 -5.85 -15.61
N PHE A 41 6.59 -5.58 -16.55
CA PHE A 41 7.33 -4.32 -16.56
C PHE A 41 6.38 -3.15 -16.83
N GLY A 42 6.46 -2.10 -16.00
CA GLY A 42 5.69 -0.88 -16.22
C GLY A 42 5.29 -0.16 -14.94
N ARG A 43 4.44 0.85 -15.07
CA ARG A 43 4.00 1.68 -13.96
C ARG A 43 3.05 0.90 -13.04
N VAL A 44 3.22 1.04 -11.73
CA VAL A 44 2.31 0.45 -10.74
C VAL A 44 0.91 1.03 -10.94
N LYS A 45 -0.07 0.14 -11.15
CA LYS A 45 -1.48 0.52 -11.24
C LYS A 45 -1.98 0.84 -9.85
N SER A 46 -2.29 2.12 -9.61
CA SER A 46 -2.92 2.57 -8.37
C SER A 46 -4.41 2.24 -8.38
N GLN A 47 -4.75 0.95 -8.30
CA GLN A 47 -6.12 0.46 -8.24
C GLN A 47 -6.33 -0.26 -6.91
N LEU A 48 -7.27 0.24 -6.12
CA LEU A 48 -7.73 -0.49 -4.95
C LEU A 48 -8.75 -1.55 -5.38
N PRO A 49 -8.74 -2.73 -4.74
CA PRO A 49 -9.81 -3.70 -4.96
C PRO A 49 -11.15 -3.07 -4.57
N PRO A 50 -12.26 -3.37 -5.30
CA PRO A 50 -13.55 -2.72 -5.08
C PRO A 50 -14.03 -2.73 -3.62
N LEU A 51 -13.73 -3.81 -2.89
CA LEU A 51 -14.08 -3.98 -1.47
C LEU A 51 -13.39 -2.98 -0.53
N LYS A 52 -12.25 -2.40 -0.93
CA LYS A 52 -11.47 -1.46 -0.11
C LYS A 52 -11.73 0.01 -0.47
N VAL A 53 -12.43 0.31 -1.56
CA VAL A 53 -12.63 1.70 -2.05
C VAL A 53 -13.30 2.58 -1.00
N ASN A 54 -14.32 2.07 -0.31
CA ASN A 54 -15.08 2.82 0.70
C ASN A 54 -14.29 3.12 1.99
N ARG A 55 -13.05 2.62 2.12
CA ARG A 55 -12.21 2.83 3.30
C ARG A 55 -11.29 4.04 3.17
N VAL A 56 -11.13 4.56 1.95
CA VAL A 56 -10.31 5.76 1.70
C VAL A 56 -11.23 6.98 1.83
N ILE A 57 -10.93 7.80 2.84
CA ILE A 57 -11.60 9.06 3.14
C ILE A 57 -10.74 10.21 2.65
#